data_AF-A0A804UAF8-F1
#
_entry.id   AF-A0A804UAF8-F1
#
_cell.length_a   1.000
_cell.length_b   1.000
_cell.length_c   1.000
_cell.angle_alpha   90.00
_cell.angle_beta   90.00
_cell.angle_gamma   90.00
#
_symmetry.space_group_name_H-M   'P 1'
#
loop_
_entity.id
_entity.type
_entity.pdbx_description
1 polymer ?
#
loop_
_entity_poly.entity_id
_entity_poly.type
_entity_poly.pdbx_seq_one_letter_code
_entity_poly.pdbx_strand_id
1 'polypeptide(L)'
;MLTALVWRMGTYLPLLHRALLLAQAYLAIYFATLALTMAATGLELLRFVHATSPTAYAWTQAAQSLGFMAYLVLQIVDLVAVFSSTASPEDDSNGDATKALGLAQMVVSLVAGVHYYVVVFHRAAAGAAPRANWRVYTVYVACFAIVCACTLAERRKKAYLVGTVCAAEEWKKN
;
A
#
# COMPACT_ATOMS: atom_id res chain seq x y z
N MET A 1 -0.39 -12.21 -26.48
CA MET A 1 -1.19 -12.63 -25.31
C MET A 1 -1.01 -11.68 -24.12
N LEU A 2 0.21 -11.40 -23.68
CA LEU A 2 0.52 -10.49 -22.56
C LEU A 2 -0.11 -9.08 -22.72
N THR A 3 0.01 -8.48 -23.90
CA THR A 3 -0.59 -7.16 -24.20
C THR A 3 -2.12 -7.15 -24.12
N ALA A 4 -2.80 -8.20 -24.57
CA ALA A 4 -4.25 -8.33 -24.47
C ALA A 4 -4.71 -8.47 -23.01
N LEU A 5 -3.94 -9.20 -22.19
CA LEU A 5 -4.14 -9.29 -20.74
C LEU A 5 -3.97 -7.91 -20.08
N VAL A 6 -2.90 -7.18 -20.39
CA VAL A 6 -2.66 -5.82 -19.89
C VAL A 6 -3.79 -4.87 -20.29
N TRP A 7 -4.26 -4.94 -21.54
CA TRP A 7 -5.33 -4.06 -22.02
C TRP A 7 -6.67 -4.38 -21.34
N ARG A 8 -6.99 -5.67 -21.16
CA ARG A 8 -8.17 -6.11 -20.39
C ARG A 8 -8.08 -5.71 -18.91
N MET A 9 -6.86 -5.72 -18.34
CA MET A 9 -6.60 -5.23 -17.00
C MET A 9 -6.70 -3.69 -16.93
N GLY A 10 -6.45 -3.00 -18.04
CA GLY A 10 -6.62 -1.56 -18.23
C GLY A 10 -7.96 -1.05 -17.72
N THR A 11 -9.05 -1.77 -18.01
CA THR A 11 -10.41 -1.42 -17.57
C THR A 11 -10.58 -1.46 -16.05
N TYR A 12 -9.78 -2.28 -15.35
CA TYR A 12 -9.83 -2.45 -13.89
C TYR A 12 -8.78 -1.60 -13.15
N LEU A 13 -7.87 -0.91 -13.84
CA LEU A 13 -6.86 -0.05 -13.22
C LEU A 13 -7.41 0.99 -12.23
N PRO A 14 -8.50 1.74 -12.51
CA PRO A 14 -9.03 2.68 -11.53
C PRO A 14 -9.53 1.97 -10.26
N LEU A 15 -10.10 0.77 -10.39
CA LEU A 15 -10.51 -0.06 -9.25
C LEU A 15 -9.31 -0.58 -8.47
N LEU A 16 -8.29 -1.10 -9.17
CA LEU A 16 -7.03 -1.57 -8.60
C LEU A 16 -6.36 -0.47 -7.78
N HIS A 17 -6.19 0.71 -8.37
CA HIS A 17 -5.54 1.82 -7.69
C HIS A 17 -6.36 2.24 -6.45
N ARG A 18 -7.70 2.18 -6.50
CA ARG A 18 -8.56 2.45 -5.32
C ARG A 18 -8.39 1.38 -4.25
N ALA A 19 -8.33 0.10 -4.64
CA ALA A 19 -8.10 -1.00 -3.71
C ALA A 19 -6.73 -0.88 -3.02
N LEU A 20 -5.68 -0.48 -3.76
CA LEU A 20 -4.35 -0.23 -3.20
C LEU A 20 -4.35 0.93 -2.20
N LEU A 21 -5.00 2.04 -2.52
CA LEU A 21 -5.17 3.16 -1.58
C LEU A 21 -5.88 2.71 -0.29
N LEU A 22 -6.97 1.96 -0.41
CA LEU A 22 -7.70 1.43 0.73
C LEU A 22 -6.84 0.47 1.56
N ALA A 23 -6.04 -0.38 0.92
CA ALA A 23 -5.12 -1.28 1.60
C ALA A 23 -4.01 -0.52 2.36
N GLN A 24 -3.45 0.53 1.76
CA GLN A 24 -2.44 1.38 2.41
C GLN A 24 -3.01 2.13 3.62
N ALA A 25 -4.18 2.73 3.46
CA ALA A 25 -4.89 3.39 4.55
C ALA A 25 -5.21 2.39 5.67
N TYR A 26 -5.69 1.19 5.32
CA TYR A 26 -5.95 0.12 6.27
C TYR A 26 -4.69 -0.28 7.04
N LEU A 27 -3.56 -0.51 6.35
CA LEU A 27 -2.28 -0.85 6.99
C LEU A 27 -1.80 0.26 7.92
N ALA A 28 -1.88 1.53 7.49
CA ALA A 28 -1.53 2.67 8.32
C ALA A 28 -2.39 2.73 9.60
N ILE A 29 -3.70 2.56 9.48
CA ILE A 29 -4.64 2.54 10.61
C ILE A 29 -4.37 1.35 11.52
N TYR A 30 -4.13 0.16 10.96
CA TYR A 30 -3.82 -1.05 11.71
C TYR A 30 -2.56 -0.86 12.57
N PHE A 31 -1.46 -0.43 11.97
CA PHE A 31 -0.21 -0.19 12.71
C PHE A 31 -0.32 0.99 13.69
N ALA A 32 -1.12 2.01 13.36
CA ALA A 32 -1.38 3.12 14.26
C ALA A 32 -2.15 2.64 15.49
N THR A 33 -3.11 1.74 15.31
CA THR A 33 -3.86 1.13 16.42
C THR A 33 -2.92 0.33 17.33
N LEU A 34 -2.00 -0.46 16.76
CA LEU A 34 -0.99 -1.18 17.54
C LEU A 34 -0.07 -0.24 18.33
N ALA A 35 0.43 0.82 17.68
CA ALA A 35 1.30 1.81 18.32
C ALA A 35 0.55 2.61 19.41
N LEU A 36 -0.68 3.03 19.14
CA LEU A 36 -1.49 3.81 20.07
C LEU A 36 -1.95 2.98 21.26
N THR A 37 -2.32 1.72 21.06
CA THR A 37 -2.66 0.82 22.18
C THR A 37 -1.48 0.67 23.13
N MET A 38 -0.28 0.55 22.59
CA MET A 38 0.95 0.56 23.36
C MET A 38 1.16 1.87 24.13
N ALA A 39 0.98 3.00 23.46
CA ALA A 39 1.13 4.31 24.09
C ALA A 39 0.09 4.57 25.19
N ALA A 40 -1.14 4.13 24.99
CA ALA A 40 -2.26 4.39 25.90
C ALA A 40 -2.30 3.44 27.10
N THR A 41 -1.94 2.18 26.91
CA THR A 41 -2.09 1.12 27.94
C THR A 41 -0.76 0.60 28.49
N GLY A 42 0.36 0.89 27.83
CA GLY A 42 1.66 0.29 28.12
C GLY A 42 1.78 -1.19 27.72
N LEU A 43 0.75 -1.77 27.09
CA LEU A 43 0.71 -3.19 26.71
C LEU A 43 0.84 -3.38 25.20
N GLU A 44 1.76 -4.28 24.82
CA GLU A 44 1.95 -4.65 23.42
C GLU A 44 0.79 -5.54 22.99
N LEU A 45 -0.17 -4.98 22.24
CA LEU A 45 -1.42 -5.66 21.91
C LEU A 45 -1.18 -7.06 21.32
N LEU A 46 -0.22 -7.22 20.40
CA LEU A 46 0.10 -8.53 19.82
C LEU A 46 0.68 -9.51 20.85
N ARG A 47 1.51 -9.04 21.78
CA ARG A 47 2.10 -9.86 22.83
C ARG A 47 1.04 -10.28 23.85
N PHE A 48 0.12 -9.38 24.18
CA PHE A 48 -1.03 -9.66 25.02
C PHE A 48 -1.93 -10.74 24.40
N VAL A 49 -2.33 -10.56 23.14
CA VAL A 49 -3.18 -11.54 22.42
C VAL A 49 -2.47 -12.89 22.29
N HIS A 50 -1.17 -12.91 22.00
CA HIS A 50 -0.39 -14.15 21.98
C HIS A 50 -0.41 -14.86 23.34
N ALA A 51 -0.29 -14.12 24.45
CA ALA A 51 -0.31 -14.70 25.79
C ALA A 51 -1.71 -15.24 26.19
N THR A 52 -2.79 -14.58 25.77
CA THR A 52 -4.16 -14.98 26.11
C THR A 52 -4.74 -16.06 25.19
N SER A 53 -4.38 -16.05 23.91
CA SER A 53 -4.86 -17.02 22.91
C SER A 53 -3.84 -17.20 21.78
N PRO A 54 -2.84 -18.07 21.95
CA PRO A 54 -1.80 -18.33 20.94
C PRO A 54 -2.37 -18.78 19.59
N THR A 55 -3.42 -19.60 19.60
CA THR A 55 -4.06 -20.12 18.38
C THR A 55 -4.78 -19.01 17.61
N ALA A 56 -5.54 -18.14 18.29
CA ALA A 56 -6.18 -17.00 17.63
C ALA A 56 -5.14 -16.05 17.05
N TYR A 57 -4.07 -15.77 17.81
CA TYR A 57 -2.93 -15.00 17.32
C TYR A 57 -2.35 -15.61 16.04
N ALA A 58 -2.04 -16.91 16.01
CA ALA A 58 -1.50 -17.58 14.84
C ALA A 58 -2.42 -17.44 13.61
N TRP A 59 -3.73 -17.65 13.78
CA TRP A 59 -4.72 -17.47 12.70
C TRP A 59 -4.78 -16.04 12.17
N THR A 60 -4.78 -15.03 13.07
CA THR A 60 -4.78 -13.62 12.64
C THR A 60 -3.52 -13.26 11.87
N GLN A 61 -2.35 -13.76 12.30
CA GLN A 61 -1.09 -13.51 11.60
C GLN A 61 -1.02 -14.23 10.24
N ALA A 62 -1.60 -15.43 10.13
CA ALA A 62 -1.73 -16.14 8.85
C ALA A 62 -2.68 -15.42 7.88
N ALA A 63 -3.84 -14.97 8.36
CA ALA A 63 -4.77 -14.19 7.54
C ALA A 63 -4.15 -12.86 7.09
N GLN A 64 -3.43 -12.19 8.00
CA GLN A 64 -2.75 -10.94 7.71
C GLN A 64 -1.62 -11.10 6.71
N SER A 65 -0.81 -12.16 6.81
CA SER A 65 0.26 -12.43 5.85
C SER A 65 -0.29 -12.78 4.47
N LEU A 66 -1.38 -13.57 4.40
CA LEU A 66 -2.06 -13.87 3.15
C LEU A 66 -2.63 -12.61 2.48
N GLY A 67 -3.30 -11.75 3.26
CA GLY A 67 -3.81 -10.47 2.78
C GLY A 67 -2.69 -9.54 2.30
N PHE A 68 -1.56 -9.52 3.01
CA PHE A 68 -0.40 -8.73 2.61
C PHE A 68 0.25 -9.26 1.33
N MET A 69 0.33 -10.58 1.15
CA MET A 69 0.80 -11.18 -0.10
C MET A 69 -0.11 -10.81 -1.28
N ALA A 70 -1.43 -10.84 -1.09
CA ALA A 70 -2.38 -10.36 -2.11
C ALA A 70 -2.16 -8.88 -2.43
N TYR A 71 -1.93 -8.04 -1.41
CA TYR A 71 -1.58 -6.63 -1.59
C TYR A 71 -0.30 -6.44 -2.42
N LEU A 72 0.79 -7.18 -2.13
CA LEU A 72 2.02 -7.13 -2.92
C LEU A 72 1.81 -7.54 -4.38
N VAL A 73 1.00 -8.58 -4.63
CA VAL A 73 0.68 -9.01 -6.00
C VAL A 73 -0.08 -7.91 -6.76
N LEU A 74 -1.10 -7.32 -6.15
CA LEU A 74 -1.83 -6.20 -6.74
C LEU A 74 -0.93 -5.00 -7.00
N GLN A 75 0.05 -4.76 -6.11
CA GLN A 75 1.03 -3.70 -6.27
C GLN A 75 2.00 -3.94 -7.43
N ILE A 76 2.44 -5.19 -7.65
CA ILE A 76 3.25 -5.55 -8.82
C ILE A 76 2.45 -5.32 -10.11
N VAL A 77 1.17 -5.70 -10.12
CA VAL A 77 0.28 -5.45 -11.25
C VAL A 77 0.17 -3.96 -11.57
N ASP A 78 -0.04 -3.12 -10.54
CA ASP A 78 -0.11 -1.67 -10.68
C ASP A 78 1.20 -1.09 -11.21
N LEU A 79 2.34 -1.56 -10.71
CA LEU A 79 3.66 -1.18 -11.18
C LEU A 79 3.85 -1.50 -12.67
N VAL A 80 3.53 -2.73 -13.09
CA VAL A 80 3.59 -3.14 -14.51
C VAL A 80 2.69 -2.26 -15.37
N ALA A 81 1.50 -1.91 -14.89
CA ALA A 81 0.58 -1.04 -15.62
C ALA A 81 1.14 0.38 -15.80
N VAL A 82 1.74 0.96 -14.76
CA VAL A 82 2.40 2.28 -14.81
C VAL A 82 3.57 2.28 -15.79
N PHE A 83 4.37 1.22 -15.83
CA PHE A 83 5.45 1.10 -16.81
C PHE A 83 4.95 0.83 -18.24
N SER A 84 3.77 0.23 -18.39
CA SER A 84 3.18 -0.09 -19.70
C SER A 84 2.45 1.09 -20.35
N SER A 85 2.14 2.17 -19.61
CA SER A 85 1.38 3.31 -20.13
C SER A 85 2.20 4.31 -20.96
N THR A 86 3.50 4.07 -21.17
CA THR A 86 4.42 5.00 -21.88
C THR A 86 4.24 5.04 -23.40
N ALA A 87 3.16 4.50 -23.96
CA ALA A 87 2.89 4.52 -25.39
C ALA A 87 2.22 5.82 -25.88
N SER A 88 1.99 6.83 -25.01
CA SER A 88 1.48 8.15 -25.42
C SER A 88 2.57 9.23 -25.22
N PRO A 89 3.12 9.82 -26.29
CA PRO A 89 4.25 10.76 -26.25
C PRO A 89 4.00 12.13 -25.60
N GLU A 90 2.78 12.47 -25.17
CA GLU A 90 2.46 13.85 -24.74
C GLU A 90 2.60 14.13 -23.23
N ASP A 91 3.06 13.18 -22.40
CA ASP A 91 3.11 13.35 -20.93
C ASP A 91 4.46 12.91 -20.28
N ASP A 92 5.57 13.17 -20.97
CA ASP A 92 6.91 12.68 -20.60
C ASP A 92 7.37 13.10 -19.19
N SER A 93 7.08 14.33 -18.75
CA SER A 93 7.57 14.81 -17.44
C SER A 93 6.84 14.20 -16.24
N ASN A 94 5.55 13.91 -16.38
CA ASN A 94 4.72 13.38 -15.29
C ASN A 94 4.79 11.85 -15.22
N GLY A 95 4.99 11.19 -16.36
CA GLY A 95 5.17 9.74 -16.45
C GLY A 95 6.29 9.23 -15.53
N ASP A 96 7.45 9.89 -15.53
CA ASP A 96 8.58 9.46 -14.73
C ASP A 96 8.37 9.62 -13.22
N ALA A 97 7.70 10.69 -12.79
CA ALA A 97 7.34 10.87 -11.38
C ALA A 97 6.40 9.76 -10.89
N THR A 98 5.42 9.36 -11.72
CA THR A 98 4.49 8.27 -11.36
C THR A 98 5.18 6.90 -11.30
N LYS A 99 6.11 6.62 -12.22
CA LYS A 99 6.94 5.40 -12.17
C LYS A 99 7.83 5.38 -10.92
N ALA A 100 8.49 6.49 -10.62
CA ALA A 100 9.34 6.62 -9.43
C ALA A 100 8.52 6.43 -8.15
N LEU A 101 7.32 7.00 -8.08
CA LEU A 101 6.41 6.79 -6.95
C LEU A 101 5.99 5.32 -6.83
N GLY A 102 5.61 4.68 -7.94
CA GLY A 102 5.26 3.25 -7.95
C GLY A 102 6.40 2.35 -7.47
N LEU A 103 7.63 2.61 -7.92
CA LEU A 103 8.83 1.90 -7.47
C LEU A 103 9.12 2.13 -5.99
N ALA A 104 9.10 3.39 -5.53
CA ALA A 104 9.33 3.73 -4.14
C ALA A 104 8.30 3.05 -3.23
N GLN A 105 7.03 3.07 -3.65
CA GLN A 105 5.95 2.39 -2.96
C GLN A 105 6.19 0.88 -2.84
N MET A 106 6.66 0.25 -3.92
CA MET A 106 6.97 -1.18 -3.97
C MET A 106 8.10 -1.53 -3.01
N VAL A 107 9.19 -0.76 -3.03
CA VAL A 107 10.34 -0.98 -2.13
C VAL A 107 9.93 -0.79 -0.67
N VAL A 108 9.23 0.30 -0.34
CA VAL A 108 8.77 0.58 1.02
C VAL A 108 7.85 -0.53 1.52
N SER A 109 6.89 -0.96 0.70
CA SER A 109 5.95 -2.04 1.04
C SER A 109 6.67 -3.37 1.23
N LEU A 110 7.60 -3.71 0.35
CA LEU A 110 8.38 -4.94 0.44
C LEU A 110 9.24 -4.97 1.70
N VAL A 111 9.97 -3.88 1.99
CA VAL A 111 10.83 -3.78 3.19
C VAL A 111 10.00 -3.86 4.47
N ALA A 112 8.89 -3.12 4.56
CA ALA A 112 8.00 -3.17 5.71
C ALA A 112 7.38 -4.58 5.88
N GLY A 113 6.98 -5.21 4.78
CA GLY A 113 6.43 -6.56 4.76
C GLY A 113 7.40 -7.64 5.19
N VAL A 114 8.62 -7.63 4.66
CA VAL A 114 9.69 -8.57 5.04
C VAL A 114 10.06 -8.37 6.51
N HIS A 115 10.21 -7.12 6.97
CA HIS A 115 10.50 -6.86 8.37
C HIS A 115 9.37 -7.38 9.27
N TYR A 116 8.10 -7.10 8.94
CA TYR A 116 6.94 -7.62 9.66
C TYR A 116 6.89 -9.14 9.69
N TYR A 117 7.16 -9.78 8.55
CA TYR A 117 7.21 -11.24 8.42
C TYR A 117 8.21 -11.83 9.42
N VAL A 118 9.45 -11.30 9.47
CA VAL A 118 10.50 -11.83 10.34
C VAL A 118 10.18 -11.62 11.82
N VAL A 119 9.69 -10.43 12.20
CA VAL A 119 9.52 -10.07 13.63
C VAL A 119 8.20 -10.50 14.24
N VAL A 120 7.17 -10.76 13.42
CA VAL A 120 5.82 -11.15 13.88
C VAL A 120 5.40 -12.52 13.36
N PHE A 121 5.30 -12.70 12.04
CA PHE A 121 4.72 -13.93 11.47
C PHE A 121 5.61 -15.16 11.65
N HIS A 122 6.89 -15.08 11.31
CA HIS A 122 7.84 -16.19 11.50
C HIS A 122 7.93 -16.58 12.98
N ARG A 123 7.84 -15.60 13.88
CA ARG A 123 7.78 -15.83 15.33
C ARG A 123 6.49 -16.55 15.73
N ALA A 124 5.35 -16.11 15.20
CA ALA A 124 4.06 -16.76 15.40
C ALA A 124 4.05 -18.21 14.93
N ALA A 125 4.63 -18.48 13.74
CA ALA A 125 4.78 -19.82 13.19
C ALA A 125 5.69 -20.72 14.05
N ALA A 126 6.68 -20.13 14.71
CA ALA A 126 7.54 -20.81 15.67
C ALA A 126 6.95 -20.90 17.10
N GLY A 127 5.69 -20.47 17.31
CA GLY A 127 5.05 -20.44 18.64
C GLY A 127 5.70 -19.45 19.61
N ALA A 128 6.47 -18.49 19.11
CA ALA A 128 7.18 -17.50 19.90
C ALA A 128 6.45 -16.15 19.89
N ALA A 129 6.59 -15.41 20.99
CA ALA A 129 6.09 -14.05 21.11
C ALA A 129 6.70 -13.12 20.02
N PRO A 130 5.93 -12.11 19.56
CA PRO A 130 6.42 -11.12 18.61
C PRO A 130 7.60 -10.32 19.20
N ARG A 131 8.56 -9.92 18.35
CA ARG A 131 9.70 -9.06 18.73
C ARG A 131 9.55 -7.60 18.31
N ALA A 132 8.41 -7.24 17.74
CA ALA A 132 8.14 -5.87 17.34
C ALA A 132 7.84 -5.00 18.56
N ASN A 133 8.47 -3.83 18.60
CA ASN A 133 8.18 -2.79 19.59
C ASN A 133 7.29 -1.71 18.97
N TRP A 134 6.68 -0.88 19.81
CA TRP A 134 5.82 0.23 19.36
C TRP A 134 6.52 1.21 18.41
N ARG A 135 7.86 1.36 18.53
CA ARG A 135 8.66 2.24 17.66
C ARG A 135 8.64 1.73 16.22
N VAL A 136 8.78 0.42 16.03
CA VAL A 136 8.70 -0.22 14.70
C VAL A 136 7.31 0.00 14.09
N TYR A 137 6.24 -0.15 14.87
CA TYR A 137 4.89 0.16 14.37
C TYR A 137 4.74 1.62 13.95
N THR A 138 5.32 2.55 14.72
CA THR A 138 5.33 3.99 14.37
C THR A 138 6.04 4.24 13.03
N VAL A 139 7.16 3.55 12.78
CA VAL A 139 7.86 3.59 11.49
C VAL A 139 6.96 3.08 10.36
N TYR A 140 6.27 1.94 10.55
CA TYR A 140 5.34 1.43 9.55
C TYR A 140 4.19 2.40 9.27
N VAL A 141 3.63 3.03 10.29
CA VAL A 141 2.59 4.07 10.14
C VAL A 141 3.11 5.19 9.27
N ALA A 142 4.29 5.73 9.58
CA ALA A 142 4.90 6.79 8.78
C ALA A 142 5.08 6.36 7.31
N CYS A 143 5.62 5.16 7.08
CA CYS A 143 5.79 4.62 5.73
C CYS A 143 4.48 4.54 4.94
N PHE A 144 3.45 3.89 5.48
CA PHE A 144 2.18 3.70 4.77
C PHE A 144 1.35 4.99 4.68
N ALA A 145 1.43 5.88 5.68
CA ALA A 145 0.78 7.18 5.64
C ALA A 145 1.39 8.10 4.58
N ILE A 146 2.73 8.15 4.48
CA ILE A 146 3.43 8.94 3.45
C ILE A 146 3.09 8.39 2.06
N VAL A 147 3.17 7.08 1.87
CA VAL A 147 2.78 6.42 0.62
C VAL A 147 1.34 6.74 0.22
N CYS A 148 0.40 6.64 1.16
CA CYS A 148 -1.01 6.97 0.94
C CYS A 148 -1.22 8.46 0.62
N ALA A 149 -0.49 9.36 1.30
CA ALA A 149 -0.57 10.80 1.04
C ALA A 149 -0.01 11.15 -0.35
N CYS A 150 1.11 10.57 -0.76
CA CYS A 150 1.72 10.79 -2.07
C CYS A 150 0.80 10.31 -3.21
N THR A 151 0.19 9.14 -3.07
CA THR A 151 -0.75 8.59 -4.05
C THR A 151 -2.04 9.41 -4.15
N LEU A 152 -2.57 9.91 -3.02
CA LEU A 152 -3.68 10.85 -3.01
C LEU A 152 -3.32 12.19 -3.66
N ALA A 153 -2.12 12.71 -3.40
CA ALA A 153 -1.62 13.95 -4.00
C ALA A 153 -1.50 13.82 -5.52
N GLU A 154 -0.91 12.73 -6.01
CA GLU A 154 -0.80 12.45 -7.45
C GLU A 154 -2.17 12.35 -8.13
N ARG A 155 -3.15 11.70 -7.49
CA ARG A 155 -4.53 11.67 -8.00
C ARG A 155 -5.16 13.05 -8.08
N ARG A 156 -5.01 13.86 -7.04
CA ARG A 156 -5.54 15.24 -7.04
C ARG A 156 -4.91 16.06 -8.15
N LYS A 157 -3.58 15.97 -8.32
CA LYS A 157 -2.85 16.63 -9.41
C LYS A 157 -3.39 16.22 -10.77
N LYS A 158 -3.58 14.92 -11.04
CA LYS A 158 -4.16 14.42 -12.30
C LYS A 158 -5.60 14.94 -12.52
N ALA A 159 -6.43 14.97 -11.49
CA ALA A 159 -7.79 15.50 -11.59
C ALA A 159 -7.83 17.00 -11.92
N TYR A 160 -6.94 17.81 -11.31
CA TYR A 160 -6.83 19.22 -11.64
C TYR A 160 -6.36 19.45 -13.08
N LEU A 161 -5.38 18.69 -13.57
CA LEU A 161 -4.90 18.80 -14.94
C LEU A 161 -5.99 18.47 -15.97
N VAL A 162 -6.74 17.38 -15.76
CA VAL A 162 -7.88 17.03 -16.63
C VAL A 162 -8.95 18.13 -16.62
N GLY A 163 -9.27 18.68 -15.44
CA GLY A 163 -10.22 19.79 -15.32
C GLY A 163 -9.78 21.03 -16.11
N THR A 164 -8.50 21.40 -16.03
CA THR A 164 -7.94 22.53 -16.78
C THR A 164 -7.99 22.31 -18.29
N VAL A 165 -7.66 21.09 -18.76
CA VAL A 165 -7.71 20.75 -20.20
C VAL A 165 -9.15 20.81 -20.72
N CYS A 166 -10.12 20.22 -20.01
CA CYS A 166 -11.53 20.29 -20.40
C CYS A 166 -12.05 21.74 -20.45
N ALA A 167 -11.68 22.58 -19.48
CA ALA A 167 -12.05 23.99 -19.47
C ALA A 167 -11.45 24.77 -20.66
N ALA A 168 -10.21 24.46 -21.05
CA ALA A 168 -9.57 25.06 -22.21
C ALA A 168 -10.23 24.63 -23.53
N GLU A 169 -10.64 23.37 -23.65
CA GLU A 169 -11.38 22.86 -24.81
C GLU A 169 -12.78 23.47 -24.93
N GLU A 170 -13.45 23.72 -23.79
CA GLU A 170 -14.74 24.41 -23.76
C GLU A 170 -14.61 25.87 -24.19
N TRP A 171 -13.58 26.58 -23.73
CA TRP A 171 -13.28 27.95 -24.15
C TRP A 171 -13.01 28.10 -25.65
N LYS A 172 -12.41 27.08 -26.29
CA LYS A 172 -12.14 27.11 -27.75
C LYS A 172 -13.40 26.92 -28.61
N LYS A 173 -14.50 26.43 -28.02
CA LYS A 173 -15.76 26.18 -28.73
C LYS A 173 -16.71 27.40 -28.71
N ASN A 174 -16.44 28.39 -27.86
CA ASN A 174 -17.20 29.63 -27.74
C ASN A 174 -16.42 30.81 -28.35
#